data_AF-A0A0S6X2V4-F1
#
_entry.id   AF-A0A0S6X2V4-F1
#
_cell.length_a   1.000
_cell.length_b   1.000
_cell.length_c   1.000
_cell.angle_alpha   90.00
_cell.angle_beta   90.00
_cell.angle_gamma   90.00
#
_symmetry.space_group_name_H-M   'P 1'
#
loop_
_entity.id
_entity.type
_entity.pdbx_description
1 polymer ?
#
loop_
_entity_poly.entity_id
_entity_poly.type
_entity_poly.pdbx_seq_one_letter_code
_entity_poly.pdbx_strand_id
1 'polypeptide(L)'
;MKFLNAIDRYILRLVLMPMLGIFVLAASLLVLDKMLRLFDFVATEGGPVGVVFKLLVNMLPEYASLAIPLGLMLGILLAFRKLGRRANST
;
A
#
# COMPACT_ATOMS: atom_id res chain seq x y z
N MET A 1 31.92 9.93 -1.06
CA MET A 1 30.72 10.65 -1.54
C MET A 1 29.55 10.27 -0.63
N LYS A 2 29.04 11.20 0.21
CA LYS A 2 27.90 10.91 1.10
C LYS A 2 26.62 10.98 0.28
N PHE A 3 26.14 9.83 -0.19
CA PHE A 3 25.00 9.64 -1.11
C PHE A 3 23.61 10.05 -0.56
N LEU A 4 23.54 10.69 0.61
CA LEU A 4 22.29 11.17 1.20
C LEU A 4 22.49 12.61 1.66
N ASN A 5 22.19 13.55 0.78
CA ASN A 5 22.19 14.96 1.14
C ASN A 5 21.00 15.24 2.09
N ALA A 6 21.04 16.32 2.88
CA ALA A 6 19.97 16.64 3.84
C ALA A 6 18.60 16.79 3.16
N ILE A 7 18.61 17.26 1.91
CA ILE A 7 17.43 17.39 1.05
C ILE A 7 16.86 16.03 0.66
N ASP A 8 17.69 15.05 0.27
CA ASP A 8 17.21 13.71 -0.12
C ASP A 8 16.47 13.03 1.03
N ARG A 9 17.02 13.09 2.24
CA ARG A 9 16.37 12.55 3.46
C ARG A 9 15.05 13.25 3.76
N TYR A 10 14.99 14.55 3.51
CA TYR A 10 13.78 15.34 3.70
C TYR A 10 12.69 14.96 2.71
N ILE A 11 13.02 14.86 1.42
CA ILE A 11 12.10 14.43 0.35
C ILE A 11 11.63 12.99 0.62
N LEU A 12 12.54 12.10 0.99
CA LEU A 12 12.25 10.70 1.29
C LEU A 12 11.25 10.58 2.44
N ARG A 13 11.43 11.31 3.54
CA ARG A 13 10.45 11.36 4.65
C ARG A 13 9.11 11.98 4.22
N LEU A 14 9.14 12.99 3.35
CA LEU A 14 7.94 13.67 2.86
C LEU A 14 7.06 12.75 1.99
N VAL A 15 7.67 11.83 1.25
CA VAL A 15 7.00 10.85 0.38
C VAL A 15 6.61 9.57 1.14
N LEU A 16 7.49 9.03 1.99
CA LEU A 16 7.23 7.78 2.72
C LEU A 16 6.03 7.85 3.66
N MET A 17 5.84 8.99 4.35
CA MET A 17 4.74 9.14 5.30
C MET A 17 3.35 8.99 4.64
N PRO A 18 3.01 9.74 3.57
CA PRO A 18 1.75 9.54 2.87
C PRO A 18 1.67 8.21 2.13
N MET A 19 2.80 7.70 1.61
CA MET A 19 2.85 6.41 0.92
C MET A 19 2.45 5.25 1.85
N LEU A 20 2.97 5.23 3.09
CA LEU A 20 2.61 4.21 4.07
C LEU A 20 1.12 4.29 4.47
N GLY A 21 0.56 5.50 4.62
CA GLY A 21 -0.86 5.66 4.95
C GLY A 21 -1.78 5.07 3.88
N ILE A 22 -1.46 5.33 2.60
CA ILE A 22 -2.21 4.78 1.46
C ILE A 22 -2.02 3.27 1.36
N PHE A 23 -0.79 2.79 1.54
CA PHE A 23 -0.49 1.37 1.50
C PHE A 23 -1.28 0.59 2.55
N VAL A 24 -1.32 1.07 3.79
CA VAL A 24 -2.08 0.44 4.88
C VAL A 24 -3.59 0.44 4.59
N LEU A 25 -4.14 1.55 4.07
CA LEU A 25 -5.55 1.63 3.68
C LEU A 25 -5.89 0.67 2.53
N ALA A 26 -5.06 0.63 1.48
CA ALA A 26 -5.28 -0.26 0.36
C ALA A 26 -5.16 -1.74 0.79
N ALA A 27 -4.17 -2.06 1.61
CA ALA A 27 -3.98 -3.40 2.16
C ALA A 27 -5.17 -3.83 3.03
N SER A 28 -5.72 -2.94 3.87
CA SER A 28 -6.88 -3.29 4.70
C SER A 28 -8.13 -3.58 3.85
N LEU A 29 -8.40 -2.75 2.84
CA LEU A 29 -9.50 -3.00 1.89
C LEU A 29 -9.32 -4.32 1.14
N LEU A 30 -8.12 -4.58 0.64
CA LEU A 30 -7.79 -5.79 -0.12
C LEU A 30 -7.99 -7.05 0.73
N VAL A 31 -7.50 -7.04 1.98
CA VAL A 31 -7.66 -8.17 2.91
C VAL A 31 -9.14 -8.42 3.18
N LEU A 32 -9.95 -7.38 3.36
CA LEU A 32 -11.38 -7.51 3.57
C LEU A 32 -12.09 -8.11 2.35
N ASP A 33 -11.84 -7.58 1.14
CA ASP A 33 -12.43 -8.12 -0.11
C ASP A 33 -12.03 -9.58 -0.34
N LYS A 34 -10.77 -9.93 -0.07
CA LYS A 34 -10.29 -11.31 -0.26
C LYS A 34 -10.84 -12.27 0.76
N MET A 35 -10.96 -11.87 2.03
CA MET A 35 -11.51 -12.73 3.07
C MET A 35 -12.97 -13.10 2.77
N LEU A 36 -13.79 -12.15 2.32
CA LEU A 36 -15.19 -12.42 1.96
C LEU A 36 -15.29 -13.42 0.81
N ARG A 37 -14.54 -13.21 -0.28
CA ARG A 37 -14.55 -14.11 -1.45
C ARG A 37 -14.07 -15.52 -1.13
N LEU A 38 -13.02 -15.65 -0.31
CA LEU A 38 -12.51 -16.96 0.06
C LEU A 38 -13.43 -17.66 1.07
N PHE A 39 -14.11 -16.92 1.95
CA PHE A 39 -15.12 -17.50 2.83
C PHE A 39 -16.26 -18.11 2.02
N ASP A 40 -16.78 -17.38 1.02
CA ASP A 40 -17.81 -17.89 0.10
C ASP A 40 -17.31 -19.11 -0.69
N PHE A 41 -16.06 -19.07 -1.17
CA PHE A 41 -15.45 -20.18 -1.90
C PHE A 41 -15.33 -21.45 -1.03
N VAL A 42 -14.87 -21.31 0.22
CA VAL A 42 -14.72 -22.43 1.15
C VAL A 42 -16.07 -22.95 1.66
N ALA A 43 -17.05 -22.08 1.86
CA ALA A 43 -18.43 -22.48 2.18
C ALA A 43 -19.09 -23.26 1.04
N THR A 44 -18.77 -22.93 -0.22
CA THR A 44 -19.32 -23.60 -1.40
C THR A 44 -18.60 -24.92 -1.70
N GLU A 45 -17.28 -25.01 -1.49
CA GLU A 45 -16.48 -26.21 -1.76
C GLU A 45 -16.31 -27.16 -0.55
N GLY A 46 -16.84 -26.79 0.63
CA GLY A 46 -16.79 -27.63 1.84
C GLY A 46 -15.39 -27.78 2.46
N GLY A 47 -14.45 -26.90 2.11
CA GLY A 47 -13.06 -26.95 2.56
C GLY A 47 -12.87 -26.55 4.03
N PRO A 48 -11.78 -26.96 4.69
CA PRO A 48 -11.44 -26.47 6.03
C PRO A 48 -11.22 -24.95 6.03
N VAL A 49 -11.75 -24.24 7.04
CA VAL A 49 -11.60 -22.78 7.21
C VAL A 49 -10.12 -22.33 7.18
N GLY A 50 -9.19 -23.20 7.59
CA GLY A 50 -7.74 -22.93 7.50
C GLY A 50 -7.17 -22.80 6.09
N VAL A 51 -7.88 -23.27 5.06
CA VAL A 51 -7.47 -23.12 3.64
C VAL A 51 -7.62 -21.67 3.18
N VAL A 52 -8.61 -20.94 3.72
CA VAL A 52 -8.80 -19.50 3.48
C VAL A 52 -7.51 -18.73 3.76
N PHE A 53 -6.88 -18.98 4.91
CA PHE A 53 -5.63 -18.31 5.28
C PHE A 53 -4.47 -18.66 4.36
N LYS A 54 -4.34 -19.91 3.91
CA LYS A 54 -3.32 -20.32 2.94
C LYS A 54 -3.50 -19.62 1.59
N LEU A 55 -4.74 -19.57 1.11
CA LEU A 55 -5.07 -18.90 -0.15
C LEU A 55 -4.86 -17.38 -0.07
N LEU A 56 -5.20 -16.75 1.07
CA LEU A 56 -4.95 -15.32 1.27
C LEU A 56 -3.45 -15.00 1.27
N VAL A 57 -2.63 -15.81 1.96
CA VAL A 57 -1.17 -15.63 2.01
C VAL A 57 -0.54 -15.83 0.63
N ASN A 58 -1.03 -16.78 -0.16
CA ASN A 58 -0.50 -17.04 -1.49
C ASN A 58 -0.76 -15.87 -2.47
N MET A 59 -1.82 -15.11 -2.24
CA MET A 59 -2.19 -13.95 -3.05
C MET A 59 -1.51 -12.64 -2.62
N LEU A 60 -1.04 -12.55 -1.36
CA LEU A 60 -0.32 -11.36 -0.86
C LEU A 60 0.87 -10.92 -1.73
N PRO A 61 1.80 -11.79 -2.18
CA PRO A 61 2.95 -11.36 -2.97
C PRO A 61 2.54 -10.74 -4.32
N GLU A 62 1.50 -11.27 -4.95
CA GLU A 62 0.98 -10.74 -6.22
C GLU A 62 0.36 -9.36 -6.02
N TYR A 63 -0.51 -9.18 -5.03
CA TYR A 63 -1.11 -7.88 -4.74
C TYR A 63 -0.10 -6.85 -4.21
N ALA A 64 0.92 -7.28 -3.47
CA ALA A 64 2.00 -6.41 -3.03
C ALA A 64 2.78 -5.83 -4.22
N SER A 65 3.02 -6.64 -5.26
CA SER A 65 3.71 -6.19 -6.47
C SER A 65 2.94 -5.06 -7.21
N LEU A 66 1.61 -5.09 -7.16
CA LEU A 66 0.75 -4.04 -7.72
C LEU A 66 0.61 -2.83 -6.77
N ALA A 67 0.52 -3.08 -5.47
CA ALA A 67 0.35 -2.03 -4.46
C ALA A 67 1.59 -1.13 -4.30
N ILE A 68 2.81 -1.66 -4.50
CA ILE A 68 4.06 -0.89 -4.40
C ILE A 68 4.11 0.27 -5.42
N PRO A 69 3.98 0.05 -6.74
CA PRO A 69 4.03 1.13 -7.74
C PRO A 69 2.85 2.10 -7.60
N LEU A 70 1.64 1.61 -7.29
CA LEU A 70 0.47 2.45 -7.03
C LEU A 70 0.67 3.36 -5.80
N GLY A 71 1.16 2.80 -4.70
CA GLY A 71 1.49 3.54 -3.48
C GLY A 71 2.56 4.60 -3.73
N LEU A 72 3.63 4.24 -4.45
CA LEU A 72 4.67 5.18 -4.85
C LEU A 72 4.13 6.34 -5.68
N MET A 73 3.31 6.05 -6.69
CA MET A 73 2.71 7.08 -7.55
C MET A 73 1.91 8.08 -6.71
N LEU A 74 1.00 7.58 -5.86
CA LEU A 74 0.18 8.45 -5.01
C LEU A 74 1.00 9.19 -3.95
N GLY A 75 2.01 8.55 -3.36
CA GLY A 75 2.92 9.16 -2.39
C GLY A 75 3.70 10.33 -2.98
N ILE A 76 4.22 10.16 -4.20
CA ILE A 76 4.93 11.21 -4.94
C ILE A 76 3.98 12.36 -5.28
N LEU A 77 2.78 12.07 -5.82
CA LEU A 77 1.78 13.09 -6.15
C LEU A 77 1.38 13.93 -4.92
N LEU A 78 1.17 13.28 -3.76
CA LEU A 78 0.83 13.99 -2.53
C LEU A 78 2.00 14.82 -1.98
N ALA A 79 3.24 14.35 -2.12
CA ALA A 79 4.42 15.10 -1.74
C ALA A 79 4.57 16.37 -2.59
N PHE A 80 4.39 16.28 -3.92
CA PHE A 80 4.34 17.44 -4.81
C PHE A 80 3.18 18.38 -4.46
N ARG A 81 1.98 17.85 -4.18
CA ARG A 81 0.83 18.65 -3.72
C ARG A 81 1.13 19.42 -2.44
N LYS A 82 1.93 18.85 -1.53
CA LYS A 82 2.35 19.50 -0.28
C LYS A 82 3.43 20.56 -0.52
N LEU A 83 4.33 20.35 -1.48
CA LEU A 83 5.34 21.32 -1.86
C LEU A 83 4.72 22.55 -2.53
N GLY A 84 3.83 22.35 -3.51
CA GLY A 84 3.15 23.44 -4.22
C GLY A 84 2.28 24.30 -3.29
N ARG A 85 1.57 23.70 -2.32
CA ARG A 85 0.82 24.46 -1.31
C ARG A 85 1.68 25.33 -0.42
N ARG A 86 2.92 24.92 -0.13
CA ARG A 86 3.88 25.72 0.67
C ARG A 86 4.50 26.85 -0.15
N ALA A 87 4.63 26.68 -1.47
CA ALA A 87 5.13 27.72 -2.36
C ALA A 87 4.11 28.84 -2.63
N ASN A 88 2.79 28.54 -2.59
CA ASN A 88 1.73 29.51 -2.83
C ASN A 88 1.26 30.27 -1.58
N SER A 89 1.93 30.09 -0.43
CA SER A 89 1.58 30.75 0.84
C SER A 89 2.61 31.81 1.28
N THR A 90 3.50 32.22 0.37
CA THR A 90 4.50 33.31 0.52
C THR A 90 4.30 34.30 -0.60
#